data_AF-A0A183FPZ1-F1
#
_entry.id   AF-A0A183FPZ1-F1
#
_cell.length_a   1.000
_cell.length_b   1.000
_cell.length_c   1.000
_cell.angle_alpha   90.00
_cell.angle_beta   90.00
_cell.angle_gamma   90.00
#
_symmetry.space_group_name_H-M   'P 1'
#
loop_
_entity.id
_entity.type
_entity.pdbx_description
1 polymer ?
#
loop_
_entity_poly.entity_id
_entity_poly.type
_entity_poly.pdbx_seq_one_letter_code
_entity_poly.pdbx_strand_id
1 'polypeptide(L)'
;MSVDGRTILEKIWNPHACFVNSKLANIHSSPFKNIFLQIYSNGSIWHNYRIKLTGPCSNTLRTFPIDQQRCMLFYESFNHNHEQVEMEWIDTVPPITIMKGNITLPDYVLVDFSASSELRLYPPGIFNELIATFTFQRLYGFYILQVRTTFDKDIYVHFSAHSFEISSQTTFLAIDVWILSSMAFIFASLIELAVVGYLSRNGRHASIKCVFRQICKHLRL
;
A
#
# COMPACT_ATOMS: atom_id res chain seq x y z
N MET A 1 -21.39 -26.52 25.99
CA MET A 1 -22.55 -25.60 25.93
C MET A 1 -22.10 -24.33 25.22
N SER A 2 -22.85 -23.84 24.22
CA SER A 2 -22.58 -22.54 23.58
C SER A 2 -23.20 -21.43 24.42
N VAL A 3 -22.45 -20.38 24.71
CA VAL A 3 -22.86 -19.32 25.64
C VAL A 3 -22.67 -17.94 25.01
N ASP A 4 -23.35 -16.92 25.51
CA ASP A 4 -23.18 -15.55 25.03
C ASP A 4 -21.80 -15.01 25.43
N GLY A 5 -20.87 -15.06 24.48
CA GLY A 5 -19.47 -14.65 24.70
C GLY A 5 -19.33 -13.18 25.11
N ARG A 6 -20.29 -12.31 24.82
CA ARG A 6 -20.19 -10.87 25.17
C ARG A 6 -20.27 -10.61 26.67
N THR A 7 -21.14 -11.32 27.37
CA THR A 7 -21.41 -11.09 28.79
C THR A 7 -20.59 -11.99 29.70
N ILE A 8 -20.23 -13.18 29.21
CA ILE A 8 -19.54 -14.21 30.01
C ILE A 8 -18.03 -14.07 29.91
N LEU A 9 -17.49 -13.65 28.76
CA LEU A 9 -16.04 -13.49 28.59
C LEU A 9 -15.45 -12.46 29.54
N GLU A 10 -16.19 -11.40 29.90
CA GLU A 10 -15.76 -10.40 30.90
C GLU A 10 -15.75 -10.96 32.33
N LYS A 11 -16.42 -12.10 32.58
CA LYS A 11 -16.52 -12.74 33.90
C LYS A 11 -15.56 -13.92 34.06
N ILE A 12 -14.88 -14.33 32.99
CA ILE A 12 -13.94 -15.44 32.99
C ILE A 12 -12.54 -14.87 32.71
N TRP A 13 -11.52 -15.50 33.27
CA TRP A 13 -10.14 -15.12 33.00
C TRP A 13 -9.79 -15.29 31.51
N ASN A 14 -9.08 -14.32 30.94
CA ASN A 14 -8.64 -14.29 29.55
C ASN A 14 -7.14 -13.88 29.52
N PRO A 15 -6.29 -14.56 28.73
CA PRO A 15 -4.85 -14.23 28.65
C PRO A 15 -4.55 -12.83 28.07
N HIS A 16 -5.57 -12.11 27.56
CA HIS A 16 -5.46 -10.77 26.97
C HIS A 16 -4.45 -10.71 25.81
N ALA A 17 -4.54 -11.67 24.91
CA ALA A 17 -3.72 -11.70 23.70
C ALA A 17 -4.18 -10.68 22.65
N CYS A 18 -3.22 -10.10 21.94
CA CYS A 18 -3.45 -9.03 20.98
C CYS A 18 -2.45 -9.07 19.82
N PHE A 19 -2.74 -8.33 18.75
CA PHE A 19 -1.81 -8.15 17.65
C PHE A 19 -0.88 -6.96 17.93
N VAL A 20 0.32 -7.23 18.44
CA VAL A 20 1.23 -6.21 18.99
C VAL A 20 1.71 -5.20 17.96
N ASN A 21 1.88 -5.63 16.70
CA ASN A 21 2.32 -4.77 15.62
C ASN A 21 1.16 -4.12 14.84
N SER A 22 -0.09 -4.34 15.26
CA SER A 22 -1.24 -3.79 14.54
C SER A 22 -1.36 -2.27 14.73
N LYS A 23 -1.72 -1.57 13.65
CA LYS A 23 -2.04 -0.13 13.71
C LYS A 23 -3.47 0.10 14.18
N LEU A 24 -4.39 -0.79 13.79
CA LEU A 24 -5.80 -0.72 14.16
C LEU A 24 -6.39 -2.14 14.18
N ALA A 25 -7.10 -2.47 15.27
CA ALA A 25 -7.74 -3.76 15.46
C ALA A 25 -9.13 -3.55 16.06
N ASN A 26 -10.17 -3.88 15.30
CA ASN A 26 -11.56 -3.72 15.73
C ASN A 26 -12.31 -5.05 15.63
N ILE A 27 -12.99 -5.44 16.71
CA ILE A 27 -13.92 -6.58 16.70
C ILE A 27 -15.15 -6.18 15.90
N HIS A 28 -15.54 -7.02 14.95
CA HIS A 28 -16.71 -6.77 14.10
C HIS A 28 -17.98 -6.74 14.94
N SER A 29 -18.80 -5.71 14.74
CA SER A 29 -20.07 -5.51 15.42
C SER A 29 -21.20 -5.37 14.41
N SER A 30 -21.99 -6.42 14.18
CA SER A 30 -23.27 -6.33 13.45
C SER A 30 -23.98 -7.69 13.46
N PRO A 31 -25.17 -7.82 14.08
CA PRO A 31 -25.90 -6.83 14.87
C PRO A 31 -25.34 -6.64 16.30
N PHE A 32 -24.43 -7.51 16.74
CA PHE A 32 -23.73 -7.45 18.02
C PHE A 32 -22.23 -7.73 17.83
N LYS A 33 -21.41 -7.57 18.88
CA LYS A 33 -19.98 -7.96 18.85
C LYS A 33 -19.88 -9.45 18.53
N ASN A 34 -19.18 -9.79 17.45
CA ASN A 34 -19.03 -11.15 16.97
C ASN A 34 -17.94 -11.87 17.75
N ILE A 35 -18.33 -12.40 18.90
CA ILE A 35 -17.52 -13.20 19.82
C ILE A 35 -18.27 -14.52 20.03
N PHE A 36 -17.64 -15.63 19.67
CA PHE A 36 -18.14 -16.97 19.93
C PHE A 36 -17.40 -17.56 21.13
N LEU A 37 -18.14 -18.15 22.07
CA LEU A 37 -17.59 -18.78 23.27
C LEU A 37 -18.28 -20.12 23.51
N GLN A 38 -17.48 -21.17 23.63
CA GLN A 38 -17.94 -22.52 23.91
C GLN A 38 -17.14 -23.12 25.06
N ILE A 39 -17.87 -23.59 26.08
CA ILE A 39 -17.28 -24.27 27.24
C ILE A 39 -17.56 -25.77 27.09
N TYR A 40 -16.49 -26.57 27.09
CA TYR A 40 -16.55 -28.03 27.03
C TYR A 40 -16.71 -28.63 28.43
N SER A 41 -17.24 -29.85 28.51
CA SER A 41 -17.46 -30.55 29.78
C SER A 41 -16.18 -30.90 30.53
N ASN A 42 -15.04 -30.98 29.84
CA ASN A 42 -13.71 -31.20 30.41
C ASN A 42 -13.07 -29.92 30.98
N GLY A 43 -13.75 -28.77 30.90
CA GLY A 43 -13.23 -27.47 31.33
C GLY A 43 -12.46 -26.69 30.27
N SER A 44 -12.20 -27.26 29.09
CA SER A 44 -11.61 -26.51 27.97
C SER A 44 -12.55 -25.41 27.49
N ILE A 45 -11.98 -24.28 27.09
CA ILE A 45 -12.72 -23.11 26.61
C ILE A 45 -12.27 -22.81 25.18
N TRP A 46 -13.23 -22.73 24.26
CA TRP A 46 -13.01 -22.26 22.91
C TRP A 46 -13.60 -20.88 22.74
N HIS A 47 -12.77 -19.91 22.36
CA HIS A 47 -13.22 -18.57 22.04
C HIS A 47 -12.76 -18.15 20.63
N ASN A 48 -13.60 -17.41 19.92
CA ASN A 48 -13.29 -16.93 18.59
C ASN A 48 -13.79 -15.49 18.41
N TYR A 49 -12.96 -14.66 17.80
CA TYR A 49 -13.27 -13.26 17.49
C TYR A 49 -13.27 -13.07 15.97
N ARG A 50 -14.27 -12.35 15.45
CA ARG A 50 -14.20 -11.81 14.09
C ARG A 50 -13.56 -10.42 14.14
N ILE A 51 -12.29 -10.33 13.81
CA ILE A 51 -11.50 -9.09 13.92
C ILE A 51 -11.26 -8.49 12.51
N LYS A 52 -11.44 -7.17 12.39
CA LYS A 52 -10.90 -6.37 11.28
C LYS A 52 -9.58 -5.76 11.73
N LEU A 53 -8.50 -6.17 11.08
CA LEU A 53 -7.14 -5.81 11.45
C LEU A 53 -6.46 -4.99 10.35
N THR A 54 -5.64 -4.02 10.74
CA THR A 54 -4.73 -3.29 9.86
C THR A 54 -3.32 -3.41 10.44
N GLY A 55 -2.47 -4.15 9.75
CA GLY A 55 -1.08 -4.39 10.14
C GLY A 55 -0.08 -3.78 9.16
N PRO A 56 1.21 -3.72 9.55
CA PRO A 56 2.30 -3.24 8.73
C PRO A 56 2.72 -4.27 7.66
N CYS A 57 3.26 -3.77 6.56
CA CYS A 57 3.87 -4.57 5.50
C CYS A 57 5.22 -3.97 5.10
N SER A 58 6.18 -4.82 4.75
CA SER A 58 7.52 -4.38 4.34
C SER A 58 7.50 -3.89 2.88
N ASN A 59 7.29 -2.58 2.69
CA ASN A 59 7.23 -1.94 1.38
C ASN A 59 8.61 -1.74 0.72
N THR A 60 9.22 -2.81 0.23
CA THR A 60 10.47 -2.72 -0.54
C THR A 60 10.16 -2.48 -2.03
N LEU A 61 10.12 -1.21 -2.45
CA LEU A 61 9.74 -0.80 -3.80
C LEU A 61 10.88 -0.90 -4.84
N ARG A 62 11.90 -1.74 -4.60
CA ARG A 62 13.10 -1.82 -5.48
C ARG A 62 12.78 -2.36 -6.87
N THR A 63 11.82 -3.26 -6.99
CA THR A 63 11.43 -3.92 -8.25
C THR A 63 10.03 -3.53 -8.71
N PHE A 64 9.57 -2.35 -8.30
CA PHE A 64 8.26 -1.84 -8.72
C PHE A 64 8.14 -1.81 -10.26
N PRO A 65 7.01 -2.24 -10.87
CA PRO A 65 5.77 -2.75 -10.28
C PRO A 65 5.70 -4.30 -10.12
N ILE A 66 6.81 -5.00 -10.30
CA ILE A 66 6.92 -6.48 -10.19
C ILE A 66 7.52 -6.82 -8.82
N ASP A 67 6.92 -6.26 -7.77
CA ASP A 67 7.33 -6.40 -6.38
C ASP A 67 6.44 -7.39 -5.62
N GLN A 68 7.05 -8.04 -4.63
CA GLN A 68 6.35 -8.85 -3.63
C GLN A 68 6.36 -8.13 -2.29
N GLN A 69 5.21 -8.16 -1.62
CA GLN A 69 4.98 -7.49 -0.36
C GLN A 69 4.73 -8.53 0.72
N ARG A 70 5.62 -8.56 1.73
CA ARG A 70 5.52 -9.47 2.86
C ARG A 70 4.97 -8.71 4.07
N CYS A 71 3.84 -9.18 4.58
CA CYS A 71 3.13 -8.61 5.72
C CYS A 71 3.16 -9.62 6.86
N MET A 72 3.67 -9.22 8.02
CA MET A 72 3.75 -10.09 9.19
C MET A 72 2.84 -9.53 10.27
N LEU A 73 2.11 -10.41 10.95
CA LEU A 73 1.26 -10.09 12.08
C LEU A 73 1.74 -10.89 13.28
N PHE A 74 1.96 -10.21 14.39
CA PHE A 74 2.49 -10.80 15.61
C PHE A 74 1.39 -10.85 16.66
N TYR A 75 1.04 -12.04 17.11
CA TYR A 75 -0.01 -12.28 18.09
C TYR A 75 0.60 -12.83 19.38
N GLU A 76 0.38 -12.12 20.48
CA GLU A 76 1.09 -12.34 21.75
C GLU A 76 0.19 -11.94 22.93
N SER A 77 0.41 -12.53 24.11
CA SER A 77 -0.17 -12.11 25.39
C SER A 77 0.38 -10.77 25.84
N PHE A 78 -0.48 -9.77 26.05
CA PHE A 78 -0.02 -8.42 26.39
C PHE A 78 0.58 -8.31 27.80
N ASN A 79 0.08 -9.09 28.76
CA ASN A 79 0.41 -8.95 30.18
C ASN A 79 1.15 -10.15 30.79
N HIS A 80 1.22 -11.28 30.08
CA HIS A 80 1.67 -12.54 30.64
C HIS A 80 2.85 -13.07 29.83
N ASN A 81 3.93 -13.41 30.52
CA ASN A 81 5.14 -13.97 29.91
C ASN A 81 4.93 -15.46 29.54
N HIS A 82 5.93 -16.05 28.89
CA HIS A 82 5.93 -17.47 28.50
C HIS A 82 5.71 -18.42 29.68
N GLU A 83 6.26 -18.12 30.86
CA GLU A 83 6.10 -18.96 32.07
C GLU A 83 4.68 -18.97 32.63
N GLN A 84 3.90 -17.91 32.39
CA GLN A 84 2.50 -17.79 32.84
C GLN A 84 1.52 -18.28 31.77
N VAL A 85 1.76 -17.94 30.51
CA VAL A 85 0.89 -18.27 29.38
C VAL A 85 1.73 -18.75 28.20
N GLU A 86 1.63 -20.05 27.95
CA GLU A 86 2.20 -20.67 26.75
C GLU A 86 1.22 -20.52 25.58
N MET A 87 1.68 -19.93 24.48
CA MET A 87 0.87 -19.72 23.29
C MET A 87 1.47 -20.53 22.14
N GLU A 88 0.66 -21.41 21.56
CA GLU A 88 1.06 -22.29 20.48
C GLU A 88 0.01 -22.31 19.37
N TRP A 89 0.45 -22.61 18.16
CA TRP A 89 -0.46 -22.91 17.07
C TRP A 89 -1.06 -24.30 17.26
N ILE A 90 -2.30 -24.48 16.84
CA ILE A 90 -2.94 -25.80 16.92
C ILE A 90 -2.35 -26.74 15.87
N ASP A 91 -1.92 -27.94 16.29
CA ASP A 91 -1.29 -28.92 15.39
C ASP A 91 -2.30 -29.76 14.59
N THR A 92 -3.57 -29.78 14.99
CA THR A 92 -4.60 -30.64 14.38
C THR A 92 -5.09 -30.14 13.03
N VAL A 93 -4.92 -28.85 12.75
CA VAL A 93 -5.35 -28.18 11.52
C VAL A 93 -4.28 -27.17 11.11
N PRO A 94 -4.18 -26.82 9.82
CA PRO A 94 -3.29 -25.75 9.39
C PRO A 94 -3.59 -24.46 10.20
N PRO A 95 -2.58 -23.84 10.82
CA PRO A 95 -2.78 -22.70 11.72
C PRO A 95 -3.50 -21.51 11.07
N ILE A 96 -3.32 -21.35 9.75
CA ILE A 96 -3.97 -20.34 8.93
C ILE A 96 -4.82 -21.05 7.88
N THR A 97 -6.12 -20.79 7.90
CA THR A 97 -7.06 -21.29 6.88
C THR A 97 -7.73 -20.13 6.16
N ILE A 98 -7.63 -20.11 4.84
CA ILE A 98 -8.24 -19.08 3.99
C ILE A 98 -9.64 -19.55 3.58
N MET A 99 -10.67 -19.02 4.24
CA MET A 99 -12.07 -19.47 4.03
C MET A 99 -12.65 -19.12 2.66
N LYS A 100 -12.23 -18.01 2.05
CA LYS A 100 -12.60 -17.64 0.69
C LYS A 100 -11.49 -18.07 -0.24
N GLY A 101 -11.75 -19.09 -1.08
CA GLY A 101 -10.73 -19.75 -1.92
C GLY A 101 -9.78 -18.80 -2.65
N ASN A 102 -10.26 -17.64 -3.12
CA ASN A 102 -9.41 -16.59 -3.69
C ASN A 102 -9.60 -15.26 -2.93
N ILE A 103 -8.54 -14.78 -2.27
CA ILE A 103 -8.44 -13.39 -1.81
C ILE A 103 -7.84 -12.59 -2.97
N THR A 104 -8.72 -12.01 -3.79
CA THR A 104 -8.32 -11.05 -4.82
C THR A 104 -8.52 -9.64 -4.29
N LEU A 105 -7.41 -8.93 -4.07
CA LEU A 105 -7.47 -7.48 -3.94
C LEU A 105 -7.37 -6.87 -5.35
N PRO A 106 -7.86 -5.64 -5.57
CA PRO A 106 -7.79 -4.99 -6.88
C PRO A 106 -6.36 -4.94 -7.45
N ASP A 107 -5.37 -4.65 -6.61
CA ASP A 107 -3.97 -4.47 -7.02
C ASP A 107 -3.04 -5.61 -6.61
N TYR A 108 -3.51 -6.56 -5.79
CA TYR A 108 -2.67 -7.59 -5.20
C TYR A 108 -3.36 -8.96 -5.17
N VAL A 109 -2.55 -10.00 -5.31
CA VAL A 109 -2.97 -11.40 -5.16
C VAL A 109 -2.18 -12.01 -4.02
N LEU A 110 -2.85 -12.72 -3.12
CA LEU A 110 -2.18 -13.52 -2.10
C LEU A 110 -1.51 -14.73 -2.77
N VAL A 111 -0.19 -14.84 -2.65
CA VAL A 111 0.60 -15.93 -3.26
C VAL A 111 0.95 -16.99 -2.24
N ASP A 112 1.32 -16.56 -1.04
CA ASP A 112 1.80 -17.47 0.00
C ASP A 112 1.39 -16.96 1.39
N PHE A 113 1.26 -17.89 2.33
CA PHE A 113 1.04 -17.59 3.73
C PHE A 113 1.68 -18.67 4.61
N SER A 114 2.30 -18.25 5.71
CA SER A 114 2.99 -19.14 6.64
C SER A 114 2.70 -18.73 8.08
N ALA A 115 2.75 -19.71 8.97
CA ALA A 115 2.66 -19.53 10.41
C ALA A 115 3.96 -20.01 11.05
N SER A 116 4.49 -19.22 11.98
CA SER A 116 5.62 -19.59 12.81
C SER A 116 5.39 -19.13 14.25
N SER A 117 6.17 -19.67 15.17
CA SER A 117 6.22 -19.22 16.57
C SER A 117 7.66 -18.91 16.92
N GLU A 118 7.88 -17.82 17.65
CA GLU A 118 9.21 -17.40 18.11
C GLU A 118 9.16 -16.96 19.58
N LEU A 119 10.26 -17.18 20.30
CA LEU A 119 10.43 -16.64 21.65
C LEU A 119 11.08 -15.27 21.57
N ARG A 120 10.38 -14.25 22.07
CA ARG A 120 10.84 -12.86 22.03
C ARG A 120 11.21 -12.38 23.43
N LEU A 121 12.42 -11.83 23.58
CA LEU A 121 12.85 -11.18 24.81
C LEU A 121 12.43 -9.71 24.79
N TYR A 122 11.64 -9.33 25.78
CA TYR A 122 11.30 -7.95 26.12
C TYR A 122 11.87 -7.58 27.50
N PRO A 123 11.95 -6.28 27.86
CA PRO A 123 12.37 -5.87 29.20
C PRO A 123 11.65 -6.59 30.37
N PRO A 124 10.32 -6.85 30.32
CA PRO A 124 9.63 -7.60 31.38
C PRO A 124 9.85 -9.13 31.36
N GLY A 125 10.43 -9.71 30.30
CA GLY A 125 10.64 -11.16 30.22
C GLY A 125 10.57 -11.73 28.81
N ILE A 126 10.49 -13.06 28.73
CA ILE A 126 10.37 -13.80 27.46
C ILE A 126 8.89 -14.07 27.17
N PHE A 127 8.46 -13.82 25.94
CA PHE A 127 7.08 -13.97 25.48
C PHE A 127 7.01 -14.90 24.28
N ASN A 128 5.86 -15.57 24.11
CA ASN A 128 5.55 -16.37 22.94
C ASN A 128 4.92 -15.50 21.86
N GLU A 129 5.63 -15.28 20.76
CA GLU A 129 5.13 -14.53 19.62
C GLU A 129 4.66 -15.49 18.53
N LEU A 130 3.35 -15.51 18.28
CA LEU A 130 2.76 -16.25 17.16
C LEU A 130 2.74 -15.36 15.92
N ILE A 131 3.49 -15.75 14.90
CA ILE A 131 3.72 -14.96 13.69
C ILE A 131 2.89 -15.52 12.54
N ALA A 132 1.99 -14.70 12.00
CA ALA A 132 1.27 -14.98 10.77
C ALA A 132 1.83 -14.11 9.63
N THR A 133 2.40 -14.76 8.61
CA THR A 133 3.03 -14.10 7.48
C THR A 133 2.20 -14.28 6.22
N PHE A 134 1.92 -13.17 5.54
CA PHE A 134 1.18 -13.14 4.27
C PHE A 134 2.06 -12.50 3.20
N THR A 135 2.18 -13.17 2.05
CA THR A 135 2.96 -12.70 0.91
C THR A 135 2.03 -12.37 -0.25
N PHE A 136 2.00 -11.09 -0.61
CA PHE A 136 1.19 -10.55 -1.69
C PHE A 136 2.05 -10.23 -2.92
N GLN A 137 1.57 -10.57 -4.10
CA GLN A 137 2.14 -10.19 -5.38
C GLN A 137 1.32 -9.05 -5.99
N ARG A 138 1.98 -7.97 -6.40
CA ARG A 138 1.32 -6.87 -7.12
C ARG A 138 0.94 -7.29 -8.54
N LEU A 139 -0.27 -6.92 -8.97
CA LEU A 139 -0.71 -7.02 -10.36
C LEU A 139 -0.17 -5.82 -11.16
N TYR A 140 0.75 -6.09 -12.08
CA TYR A 140 1.45 -5.04 -12.85
C TYR A 140 0.73 -4.62 -14.15
N GLY A 141 -0.35 -5.32 -14.53
CA GLY A 141 -1.01 -5.14 -15.84
C GLY A 141 -1.46 -3.70 -16.11
N PHE A 142 -2.06 -3.06 -15.12
CA PHE A 142 -2.46 -1.65 -15.20
C PHE A 142 -1.25 -0.72 -15.38
N TYR A 143 -0.18 -0.92 -14.60
CA TYR A 143 1.04 -0.12 -14.68
C TYR A 143 1.69 -0.23 -16.06
N ILE A 144 1.75 -1.42 -16.65
CA ILE A 144 2.31 -1.61 -18.00
C ILE A 144 1.44 -0.92 -19.06
N LEU A 145 0.11 -1.04 -18.99
CA LEU A 145 -0.79 -0.40 -19.96
C LEU A 145 -0.74 1.13 -19.86
N GLN A 146 -0.69 1.68 -18.65
CA GLN A 146 -0.55 3.11 -18.44
C GLN A 146 0.77 3.63 -19.01
N VAL A 147 1.87 2.91 -18.77
CA VAL A 147 3.18 3.25 -19.32
C VAL A 147 3.17 3.18 -20.84
N ARG A 148 2.66 2.09 -21.45
CA ARG A 148 2.59 1.93 -22.91
C ARG A 148 1.72 2.99 -23.59
N THR A 149 0.54 3.27 -23.05
CA THR A 149 -0.37 4.28 -23.63
C THR A 149 0.15 5.70 -23.49
N THR A 150 0.96 5.98 -22.46
CA THR A 150 1.68 7.26 -22.32
C THR A 150 2.80 7.33 -23.36
N PHE A 151 3.60 6.27 -23.50
CA PHE A 151 4.64 6.17 -24.53
C PHE A 151 4.10 6.28 -25.96
N ASP A 152 2.96 5.66 -26.30
CA ASP A 152 2.39 5.74 -27.64
C ASP A 152 1.90 7.17 -27.96
N LYS A 153 1.40 7.90 -26.94
CA LYS A 153 1.04 9.31 -27.08
C LYS A 153 2.28 10.20 -27.21
N ASP A 154 3.31 9.93 -26.43
CA ASP A 154 4.58 10.66 -26.50
C ASP A 154 5.31 10.40 -27.82
N ILE A 155 5.29 9.17 -28.35
CA ILE A 155 5.80 8.85 -29.69
C ILE A 155 4.98 9.57 -30.76
N TYR A 156 3.66 9.66 -30.67
CA TYR A 156 2.86 10.43 -31.64
C TYR A 156 3.22 11.93 -31.62
N VAL A 157 3.50 12.49 -30.44
CA VAL A 157 3.90 13.91 -30.27
C VAL A 157 5.37 14.13 -30.64
N HIS A 158 6.27 13.19 -30.38
CA HIS A 158 7.69 13.26 -30.73
C HIS A 158 7.96 12.92 -32.21
N PHE A 159 7.21 12.00 -32.82
CA PHE A 159 7.34 11.67 -34.26
C PHE A 159 6.83 12.83 -35.14
N SER A 160 5.96 13.68 -34.61
CA SER A 160 5.63 14.97 -35.24
C SER A 160 6.63 16.09 -34.93
N ALA A 161 7.62 15.87 -34.04
CA ALA A 161 8.50 16.93 -33.54
C ALA A 161 10.01 16.71 -33.71
N HIS A 162 10.58 15.51 -33.86
CA HIS A 162 11.90 15.19 -34.46
C HIS A 162 12.33 13.75 -34.13
N SER A 163 13.03 13.13 -35.08
CA SER A 163 13.75 11.85 -34.98
C SER A 163 14.86 11.88 -33.92
N PHE A 164 14.73 11.09 -32.85
CA PHE A 164 15.85 10.79 -31.95
C PHE A 164 15.70 9.40 -31.30
N GLU A 165 16.72 8.55 -31.49
CA GLU A 165 16.84 7.19 -30.93
C GLU A 165 17.17 7.23 -29.44
N ILE A 166 16.48 6.47 -28.58
CA ILE A 166 16.98 6.16 -27.23
C ILE A 166 16.68 4.71 -26.81
N SER A 167 17.71 4.09 -26.23
CA SER A 167 17.86 2.74 -25.67
C SER A 167 17.10 2.50 -24.34
N SER A 168 16.89 1.22 -24.00
CA SER A 168 15.85 0.66 -23.13
C SER A 168 16.14 0.58 -21.61
N GLN A 169 17.09 1.34 -21.03
CA GLN A 169 17.47 1.18 -19.61
C GLN A 169 17.16 2.36 -18.66
N THR A 170 16.65 3.51 -19.12
CA THR A 170 16.53 4.72 -18.28
C THR A 170 15.08 5.19 -18.07
N THR A 171 14.13 4.28 -17.85
CA THR A 171 12.70 4.63 -17.78
C THR A 171 12.32 5.50 -16.56
N PHE A 172 12.91 5.28 -15.38
CA PHE A 172 12.63 6.09 -14.19
C PHE A 172 13.32 7.47 -14.23
N LEU A 173 14.58 7.51 -14.70
CA LEU A 173 15.32 8.76 -14.87
C LEU A 173 14.72 9.63 -16.00
N ALA A 174 14.12 9.02 -17.02
CA ALA A 174 13.49 9.75 -18.11
C ALA A 174 12.21 10.48 -17.68
N ILE A 175 11.40 9.90 -16.78
CA ILE A 175 10.18 10.54 -16.26
C ILE A 175 10.53 11.82 -15.49
N ASP A 176 11.51 11.74 -14.58
CA ASP A 176 11.94 12.90 -13.80
C ASP A 176 12.52 14.00 -14.70
N VAL A 177 13.33 13.63 -15.70
CA VAL A 177 13.88 14.60 -16.67
C VAL A 177 12.78 15.24 -17.54
N TRP A 178 11.77 14.48 -17.93
CA TRP A 178 10.64 14.99 -18.72
C TRP A 178 9.72 15.91 -17.91
N ILE A 179 9.49 15.59 -16.63
CA ILE A 179 8.75 16.46 -15.72
C ILE A 179 9.50 17.78 -15.54
N LEU A 180 10.83 17.72 -15.33
CA LEU A 180 11.66 18.90 -15.16
C LEU A 180 11.72 19.77 -16.43
N SER A 181 11.81 19.17 -17.62
CA SER A 181 11.81 19.92 -18.88
C SER A 181 10.47 20.60 -19.13
N SER A 182 9.36 19.91 -18.86
CA SER A 182 7.99 20.45 -18.98
C SER A 182 7.76 21.61 -18.00
N MET A 183 8.20 21.46 -16.75
CA MET A 183 8.12 22.52 -15.74
C MET A 183 8.97 23.74 -16.14
N ALA A 184 10.17 23.53 -16.67
CA ALA A 184 11.04 24.60 -17.14
C ALA A 184 10.42 25.37 -18.32
N PHE A 185 9.78 24.67 -19.26
CA PHE A 185 9.11 25.29 -20.41
C PHE A 185 7.91 26.16 -19.97
N ILE A 186 7.06 25.64 -19.08
CA ILE A 186 5.94 26.41 -18.50
C ILE A 186 6.47 27.67 -17.81
N PHE A 187 7.52 27.53 -17.00
CA PHE A 187 8.14 28.68 -16.32
C PHE A 187 8.68 29.73 -17.30
N ALA A 188 9.36 29.30 -18.38
CA ALA A 188 9.88 30.20 -19.41
C ALA A 188 8.75 30.97 -20.12
N SER A 189 7.63 30.31 -20.46
CA SER A 189 6.47 30.96 -21.07
C SER A 189 5.81 32.01 -20.18
N LEU A 190 5.78 31.78 -18.85
CA LEU A 190 5.27 32.78 -17.89
C LEU A 190 6.19 33.99 -17.79
N ILE A 191 7.51 33.78 -17.85
CA ILE A 191 8.48 34.87 -17.90
C ILE A 191 8.33 35.67 -19.19
N GLU A 192 8.19 35.01 -20.34
CA GLU A 192 7.96 35.68 -21.61
C GLU A 192 6.71 36.58 -21.54
N LEU A 193 5.60 36.04 -21.03
CA LEU A 193 4.37 36.80 -20.84
C LEU A 193 4.55 37.98 -19.88
N ALA A 194 5.29 37.79 -18.78
CA ALA A 194 5.59 38.87 -17.84
C ALA A 194 6.46 39.97 -18.46
N VAL A 195 7.46 39.60 -19.26
CA VAL A 195 8.33 40.55 -19.98
C VAL A 195 7.55 41.31 -21.03
N VAL A 196 6.72 40.63 -21.83
CA VAL A 196 5.85 41.26 -22.83
C VAL A 196 4.84 42.19 -22.15
N GLY A 197 4.23 41.76 -21.05
CA GLY A 197 3.32 42.59 -20.25
C GLY A 197 4.01 43.84 -19.66
N TYR A 198 5.24 43.70 -19.16
CA TYR A 198 6.05 44.81 -18.66
C TYR A 198 6.42 45.80 -19.75
N LEU A 199 6.87 45.32 -20.91
CA LEU A 199 7.23 46.16 -22.06
C LEU A 199 6.01 46.88 -22.66
N SER A 200 4.86 46.20 -22.75
CA SER A 200 3.59 46.78 -23.22
C SER A 200 3.13 47.92 -22.30
N ARG A 201 3.23 47.74 -20.97
CA ARG A 201 2.84 48.76 -19.98
C ARG A 201 3.76 49.99 -19.97
N ASN A 202 5.05 49.83 -20.32
CA ASN A 202 6.04 50.91 -20.25
C ASN A 202 6.17 51.72 -21.56
N GLY A 203 5.24 51.56 -22.51
CA GLY A 203 5.02 52.49 -23.63
C GLY A 203 6.14 52.59 -24.67
N ARG A 204 7.10 51.66 -24.71
CA ARG A 204 8.09 51.59 -25.80
C ARG A 204 7.54 50.70 -26.90
N HIS A 205 7.09 51.31 -28.01
CA HIS A 205 6.87 50.62 -29.28
C HIS A 205 8.18 50.02 -29.80
N ALA A 206 8.58 48.88 -29.23
CA ALA A 206 9.64 48.04 -29.79
C ALA A 206 8.99 47.15 -30.85
N SER A 207 9.39 47.32 -32.11
CA SER A 207 8.99 46.45 -33.22
C SER A 207 9.50 45.03 -32.94
N ILE A 208 8.62 44.15 -32.47
CA ILE A 208 8.91 42.74 -32.27
C ILE A 208 9.07 42.10 -33.65
N LYS A 209 10.32 41.82 -34.05
CA LYS A 209 10.59 40.93 -35.19
C LYS A 209 10.20 39.51 -34.78
N CYS A 210 9.03 39.06 -35.22
CA CYS A 210 8.62 37.66 -35.11
C CYS A 210 9.66 36.73 -35.74
N VAL A 211 10.29 35.89 -34.91
CA VAL A 211 11.28 34.89 -35.33
C VAL A 211 10.59 33.71 -36.07
N PHE A 212 9.31 33.46 -35.84
CA PHE A 212 8.55 32.40 -36.51
C PHE A 212 7.48 32.96 -37.46
N ARG A 213 7.70 32.81 -38.77
CA ARG A 213 6.86 33.31 -39.87
C ARG A 213 5.44 32.72 -39.91
N GLN A 214 5.18 31.62 -39.21
CA GLN A 214 3.93 30.85 -39.35
C GLN A 214 2.80 31.33 -38.43
N ILE A 215 3.11 31.93 -37.27
CA ILE A 215 2.09 32.31 -36.26
C ILE A 215 1.46 33.69 -36.58
N CYS A 216 2.13 34.52 -37.38
CA CYS A 216 1.65 35.87 -37.73
C CYS A 216 0.45 35.93 -38.68
N LYS A 217 -0.05 34.80 -39.22
CA LYS A 217 -1.17 34.84 -40.19
C LYS A 217 -2.55 35.01 -39.56
N HIS A 218 -2.70 34.91 -38.23
CA HIS A 218 -4.03 34.97 -37.59
C HIS A 218 -4.30 36.18 -36.68
N LEU A 219 -3.35 37.10 -36.49
CA LEU A 219 -3.63 38.39 -35.86
C LEU A 219 -3.49 39.51 -36.90
N ARG A 220 -4.55 39.73 -37.68
CA ARG A 220 -4.88 41.06 -38.20
C ARG A 220 -5.97 41.62 -37.29
N LEU A 221 -5.61 42.58 -36.46
CA LEU A 221 -6.50 43.69 -36.08
C LEU A 221 -6.44 44.71 -37.22
#